data_AF-U4U7U9-F1
#
_entry.id   AF-U4U7U9-F1
#
_cell.length_a   1.000
_cell.length_b   1.000
_cell.length_c   1.000
_cell.angle_alpha   90.00
_cell.angle_beta   90.00
_cell.angle_gamma   90.00
#
_symmetry.space_group_name_H-M   'P 1'
#
loop_
_entity.id
_entity.type
_entity.pdbx_description
1 polymer ?
#
loop_
_entity_poly.entity_id
_entity_poly.type
_entity_poly.pdbx_seq_one_letter_code
_entity_poly.pdbx_strand_id
1 'polypeptide(L)'
;MANLIRLKRAGLRCPDVVRLKKHVLVLSFIGQNNIAAPKLKDAVLDDADYVNAYEQIVDGMKLMYNKARLIHADLSEYNILWHEHMCYFIDVSQSVEPVHKNAFKFLYDDCKHITNVCE
;
A
#
# COMPACT_ATOMS: atom_id res chain seq x y z
N MET A 1 12.91 5.13 -0.35
CA MET A 1 12.72 6.09 -1.46
C MET A 1 12.53 5.40 -2.80
N ALA A 2 13.46 4.54 -3.25
CA ALA A 2 13.37 3.90 -4.58
C ALA A 2 12.04 3.15 -4.81
N ASN A 3 11.57 2.39 -3.82
CA ASN A 3 10.29 1.66 -3.92
C ASN A 3 9.08 2.59 -4.07
N LEU A 4 8.96 3.63 -3.24
CA LEU A 4 7.88 4.64 -3.38
C LEU A 4 7.85 5.28 -4.78
N ILE A 5 9.01 5.60 -5.35
CA ILE A 5 9.09 6.15 -6.72
C ILE A 5 8.59 5.13 -7.75
N ARG A 6 8.92 3.84 -7.59
CA ARG A 6 8.43 2.76 -8.47
C ARG A 6 6.91 2.61 -8.37
N LEU A 7 6.35 2.69 -7.16
CA LEU A 7 4.90 2.65 -6.95
C LEU A 7 4.19 3.81 -7.65
N LYS A 8 4.67 5.04 -7.43
CA LYS A 8 4.09 6.22 -8.08
C LYS A 8 4.14 6.12 -9.59
N ARG A 9 5.28 5.67 -10.17
CA ARG A 9 5.43 5.44 -11.62
C ARG A 9 4.52 4.34 -12.16
N ALA A 10 4.20 3.33 -11.35
CA ALA A 10 3.26 2.28 -11.71
C ALA A 10 1.78 2.75 -11.68
N GLY A 11 1.52 3.96 -11.17
CA GLY A 11 0.18 4.53 -11.02
C GLY A 11 -0.49 4.16 -9.70
N LEU A 12 0.25 3.61 -8.73
CA LEU A 12 -0.29 3.25 -7.43
C LEU A 12 -0.40 4.49 -6.51
N ARG A 13 -1.51 4.60 -5.79
CA ARG A 13 -1.70 5.62 -4.77
C ARG A 13 -0.79 5.34 -3.58
N CYS A 14 0.15 6.25 -3.35
CA CYS A 14 1.11 6.22 -2.27
C CYS A 14 1.57 7.66 -1.99
N PRO A 15 2.20 7.94 -0.83
CA PRO A 15 2.74 9.25 -0.54
C PRO A 15 3.81 9.67 -1.55
N ASP A 16 3.76 10.93 -2.00
CA ASP A 16 4.79 11.52 -2.84
C ASP A 16 6.04 11.83 -2.01
N VAL A 17 7.21 11.55 -2.59
CA VAL A 17 8.49 11.88 -1.96
C VAL A 17 8.77 13.37 -2.16
N VAL A 18 8.75 14.14 -1.07
CA VAL A 18 9.04 15.58 -1.10
C VAL A 18 10.54 15.82 -0.99
N ARG A 19 11.20 15.19 -0.01
CA ARG A 19 12.65 15.34 0.20
C ARG A 19 13.24 14.17 0.97
N LEU A 20 14.47 13.80 0.62
CA LEU A 20 15.30 12.90 1.42
C LEU A 20 16.56 13.66 1.85
N LYS A 21 16.88 13.65 3.15
CA LYS A 21 18.14 14.18 3.69
C LYS A 21 18.69 13.21 4.72
N LYS A 22 19.81 12.55 4.41
CA LYS A 22 20.39 11.45 5.22
C LYS A 22 19.33 10.35 5.43
N HIS A 23 18.93 10.10 6.68
CA HIS A 23 17.90 9.12 7.06
C HIS A 23 16.50 9.74 7.25
N VAL A 24 16.34 11.05 7.02
CA VAL A 24 15.04 11.73 7.17
C VAL A 24 14.35 11.80 5.81
N LEU A 25 13.21 11.12 5.70
CA LEU A 25 12.35 11.10 4.51
C LEU A 25 11.10 11.94 4.78
N VAL A 26 10.91 12.98 3.97
CA VAL A 26 9.71 13.83 3.99
C VAL A 26 8.81 13.40 2.84
N LEU A 27 7.56 13.09 3.17
CA LEU A 27 6.53 12.62 2.25
C LEU A 27 5.34 13.60 2.23
N SER A 28 4.51 13.51 1.19
CA SER A 28 3.21 14.19 1.17
C SER A 28 2.33 13.64 2.29
N PHE A 29 1.60 14.53 2.95
CA PHE A 29 0.60 14.15 3.94
C PHE A 29 -0.63 13.56 3.24
N ILE A 30 -1.17 12.47 3.80
CA ILE A 30 -2.44 11.87 3.37
C ILE A 30 -3.43 12.06 4.51
N GLY A 31 -4.48 12.83 4.24
CA GLY A 31 -5.42 13.27 5.25
C GLY A 31 -5.88 14.70 4.98
N GLN A 32 -6.74 15.21 5.85
CA GLN A 32 -7.38 16.51 5.69
C GLN A 32 -7.38 17.28 7.01
N ASN A 33 -7.32 18.62 6.96
CA ASN A 33 -7.38 19.48 8.15
C ASN A 33 -6.34 19.12 9.22
N ASN A 34 -5.13 18.72 8.81
CA ASN A 34 -4.04 18.23 9.67
C ASN A 34 -4.35 16.95 10.46
N ILE A 35 -5.41 16.24 10.10
CA ILE A 35 -5.75 14.92 10.65
C ILE A 35 -5.34 13.87 9.63
N ALA A 36 -4.53 12.90 10.07
CA ALA A 36 -4.06 11.83 9.20
C ALA A 36 -5.22 10.94 8.79
N ALA A 37 -5.20 10.47 7.55
CA ALA A 37 -6.14 9.44 7.11
C ALA A 37 -6.00 8.20 8.02
N PRO A 38 -7.11 7.57 8.43
CA PRO A 38 -7.06 6.36 9.24
C PRO A 38 -6.39 5.23 8.45
N LYS A 39 -5.74 4.32 9.17
CA LYS A 39 -5.39 3.02 8.61
C LYS A 39 -6.66 2.27 8.25
N LEU A 40 -6.62 1.40 7.26
CA LEU A 40 -7.78 0.61 6.86
C LEU A 40 -8.35 -0.19 8.04
N LYS A 41 -7.48 -0.69 8.94
CA LYS A 41 -7.88 -1.33 10.20
C LYS A 41 -8.85 -0.51 11.05
N ASP A 42 -8.58 0.79 11.15
CA ASP A 42 -9.26 1.71 12.05
C ASP A 42 -10.33 2.53 11.30
N ALA A 43 -10.47 2.32 9.99
CA ALA A 43 -11.44 2.99 9.15
C ALA A 43 -12.83 2.37 9.36
N VAL A 44 -13.84 3.21 9.49
CA VAL A 44 -15.24 2.77 9.51
C VAL A 44 -15.72 2.75 8.06
N LEU A 45 -15.92 1.55 7.53
CA LEU A 45 -16.35 1.29 6.15
C LEU A 45 -17.78 0.75 6.18
N ASP A 46 -18.59 1.16 5.21
CA ASP A 46 -19.84 0.47 4.91
C ASP A 46 -19.61 -0.69 3.94
N ASP A 47 -20.63 -1.50 3.68
CA ASP A 47 -20.52 -2.69 2.81
C ASP A 47 -20.01 -2.34 1.40
N ALA A 48 -20.40 -1.18 0.86
CA ALA A 48 -19.98 -0.75 -0.47
C ALA A 48 -18.49 -0.34 -0.46
N ASP A 49 -18.06 0.36 0.58
CA ASP A 49 -16.67 0.76 0.79
C ASP A 49 -15.75 -0.42 1.07
N TYR A 50 -16.21 -1.47 1.75
CA TYR A 50 -15.44 -2.71 1.92
C TYR A 50 -15.16 -3.38 0.58
N VAL A 51 -16.18 -3.53 -0.28
CA VAL A 51 -16.02 -4.11 -1.62
C VAL A 51 -15.08 -3.25 -2.46
N ASN A 52 -15.29 -1.94 -2.47
CA ASN A 52 -14.44 -0.99 -3.19
C ASN A 52 -12.98 -1.03 -2.71
N ALA A 53 -12.75 -1.07 -1.39
CA ALA A 53 -11.41 -1.18 -0.82
C ALA A 53 -10.73 -2.48 -1.24
N TYR A 54 -11.43 -3.62 -1.15
CA TYR A 54 -10.88 -4.92 -1.55
C TYR A 54 -10.46 -4.92 -3.03
N GLU A 55 -11.33 -4.45 -3.93
CA GLU A 55 -11.02 -4.36 -5.35
C GLU A 55 -9.79 -3.48 -5.62
N GLN A 56 -9.72 -2.29 -4.98
CA GLN A 56 -8.57 -1.39 -5.09
C GLN A 56 -7.28 -2.01 -4.58
N ILE A 57 -7.33 -2.78 -3.49
CA ILE A 57 -6.16 -3.43 -2.91
C ILE A 57 -5.65 -4.51 -3.85
N VAL A 58 -6.54 -5.38 -4.34
CA VAL A 58 -6.20 -6.46 -5.27
C VAL A 58 -5.61 -5.90 -6.57
N ASP A 59 -6.21 -4.86 -7.13
CA ASP A 59 -5.66 -4.19 -8.32
C ASP A 59 -4.34 -3.48 -8.02
N GLY A 60 -4.19 -2.93 -6.82
CA GLY A 60 -2.93 -2.38 -6.34
C GLY A 60 -1.81 -3.43 -6.27
N MET A 61 -2.10 -4.63 -5.75
CA MET A 61 -1.17 -5.76 -5.73
C MET A 61 -0.76 -6.17 -7.15
N LYS A 62 -1.71 -6.24 -8.08
CA LYS A 62 -1.42 -6.53 -9.50
C LYS A 62 -0.53 -5.44 -10.12
N LEU A 63 -0.78 -4.16 -9.85
CA LEU A 63 0.05 -3.05 -10.34
C LEU A 63 1.46 -3.10 -9.75
N MET A 64 1.58 -3.40 -8.45
CA MET A 64 2.87 -3.61 -7.79
C MET A 64 3.69 -4.70 -8.46
N TYR A 65 3.11 -5.88 -8.64
CA TYR A 65 3.81 -7.02 -9.21
C TYR A 65 4.18 -6.80 -10.68
N ASN A 66 3.21 -6.39 -11.51
CA ASN A 66 3.37 -6.34 -12.96
C ASN A 66 4.13 -5.10 -13.44
N LYS A 67 3.84 -3.92 -12.87
CA LYS A 67 4.41 -2.64 -13.33
C LYS A 67 5.53 -2.15 -12.44
N ALA A 68 5.35 -2.13 -11.12
CA ALA A 68 6.40 -1.68 -10.20
C ALA A 68 7.50 -2.73 -10.03
N ARG A 69 7.26 -4.00 -10.44
CA ARG A 69 8.14 -5.16 -10.23
C ARG A 69 8.47 -5.37 -8.74
N LEU A 70 7.46 -5.20 -7.88
CA LEU A 70 7.58 -5.30 -6.42
C LEU A 70 6.50 -6.20 -5.84
N ILE A 71 6.85 -6.85 -4.74
CA ILE A 71 5.96 -7.51 -3.79
C ILE A 71 6.11 -6.75 -2.48
N HIS A 72 5.00 -6.48 -1.78
CA HIS A 72 5.03 -5.64 -0.59
C HIS A 72 5.79 -6.31 0.55
N ALA A 73 5.56 -7.61 0.72
CA ALA A 73 6.16 -8.50 1.71
C ALA A 73 5.80 -8.21 3.17
N ASP A 74 4.80 -7.35 3.38
CA ASP A 74 4.22 -7.03 4.68
C ASP A 74 2.86 -6.32 4.47
N LEU A 75 2.12 -6.66 3.41
CA LEU A 75 0.86 -5.99 3.12
C LEU A 75 -0.22 -6.47 4.10
N SER A 76 -0.91 -5.51 4.71
CA SER A 76 -2.01 -5.72 5.64
C SER A 76 -2.83 -4.42 5.77
N GLU A 77 -3.94 -4.48 6.49
CA GLU A 77 -4.80 -3.35 6.84
C GLU A 77 -4.07 -2.23 7.63
N TYR A 78 -2.91 -2.54 8.21
CA TYR A 78 -2.07 -1.58 8.94
C TYR A 78 -1.22 -0.71 8.02
N ASN A 79 -0.93 -1.20 6.81
CA ASN A 79 -0.05 -0.58 5.82
C ASN A 79 -0.84 0.02 4.63
N ILE A 80 -2.15 0.18 4.82
CA ILE A 80 -3.05 0.85 3.89
C ILE A 80 -3.75 1.98 4.65
N LEU A 81 -3.74 3.17 4.09
CA LEU A 81 -4.57 4.29 4.56
C LEU A 81 -5.85 4.37 3.74
N TRP A 82 -6.96 4.67 4.40
CA TRP A 82 -8.24 4.92 3.77
C TRP A 82 -8.55 6.40 3.76
N HIS A 83 -8.68 6.98 2.57
CA HIS A 83 -8.95 8.41 2.42
C HIS A 83 -9.82 8.66 1.20
N GLU A 84 -10.94 9.37 1.38
CA GLU A 84 -11.86 9.75 0.29
C GLU A 84 -12.24 8.58 -0.63
N HIS A 85 -12.66 7.46 -0.04
CA HIS A 85 -13.02 6.21 -0.73
C HIS A 85 -11.88 5.55 -1.52
N MET A 86 -10.61 5.86 -1.18
CA MET A 86 -9.44 5.35 -1.88
C MET A 86 -8.42 4.73 -0.92
N CYS A 87 -7.82 3.61 -1.35
CA CYS A 87 -6.71 2.98 -0.67
C CYS A 87 -5.36 3.61 -1.06
N TYR A 88 -4.56 3.96 -0.06
CA TYR A 88 -3.17 4.45 -0.23
C TYR A 88 -2.19 3.47 0.42
N PHE A 89 -1.23 2.99 -0.36
CA PHE A 89 -0.20 2.05 0.08
C PHE A 89 0.96 2.80 0.75
N ILE A 90 1.33 2.37 1.95
CA ILE A 90 2.44 2.95 2.73
C ILE A 90 3.42 1.86 3.17
N ASP A 91 4.53 2.27 3.78
CA ASP A 91 5.59 1.39 4.31
C ASP A 91 6.12 0.30 3.36
N VAL A 92 6.70 0.74 2.25
CA VAL A 92 7.35 -0.15 1.27
C VAL A 92 8.85 -0.30 1.51
N SER A 93 9.25 -0.23 2.77
CA SER A 93 10.65 -0.35 3.19
C SER A 93 11.17 -1.79 3.04
N GLN A 94 10.30 -2.79 3.26
CA GLN A 94 10.62 -4.22 3.17
C GLN A 94 10.26 -4.85 1.81
N SER A 95 9.73 -4.08 0.87
CA SER A 95 9.29 -4.62 -0.42
C SER A 95 10.44 -5.23 -1.22
N VAL A 96 10.16 -6.38 -1.83
CA VAL A 96 11.15 -7.19 -2.56
C VAL A 96 10.79 -7.31 -4.03
N GLU A 97 11.78 -7.64 -4.85
CA GLU A 97 11.55 -7.95 -6.26
C GLU A 97 11.07 -9.40 -6.46
N PRO A 98 10.30 -9.71 -7.52
CA PRO A 98 9.83 -11.06 -7.82
C PRO A 98 10.92 -12.13 -7.98
N VAL A 99 12.17 -11.73 -8.25
CA VAL A 99 13.32 -12.64 -8.36
C VAL A 99 13.90 -13.06 -7.01
N HIS A 100 13.46 -12.46 -5.91
CA HIS A 100 13.92 -12.82 -4.57
C HIS A 100 13.54 -14.27 -4.23
N LYS A 101 14.45 -15.01 -3.57
CA LYS A 101 14.25 -16.44 -3.25
C LYS A 101 12.93 -16.78 -2.55
N ASN A 102 12.42 -15.83 -1.74
CA ASN A 102 11.18 -15.98 -0.97
C ASN A 102 10.02 -15.14 -1.55
N ALA A 103 10.15 -14.59 -2.76
CA ALA A 103 9.17 -13.68 -3.36
C ALA A 103 7.74 -14.24 -3.33
N PHE A 104 7.53 -15.46 -3.84
CA PHE A 104 6.20 -16.06 -3.89
C PHE A 104 5.62 -16.39 -2.51
N LYS A 105 6.48 -16.68 -1.53
CA LYS A 105 6.03 -16.85 -0.14
C LYS A 105 5.47 -15.54 0.40
N PHE A 106 6.21 -14.45 0.24
CA PHE A 106 5.77 -13.12 0.67
C PHE A 106 4.50 -12.67 -0.05
N LEU A 107 4.39 -12.92 -1.36
CA LEU A 107 3.18 -12.61 -2.10
C LEU A 107 1.99 -13.43 -1.61
N TYR A 108 2.19 -14.71 -1.30
CA TYR A 108 1.14 -15.55 -0.72
C TYR A 108 0.68 -15.04 0.65
N ASP A 109 1.63 -14.67 1.52
CA ASP A 109 1.33 -14.11 2.83
C ASP A 109 0.57 -12.76 2.71
N ASP A 110 1.01 -11.87 1.82
CA ASP A 110 0.31 -10.61 1.48
C ASP A 110 -1.15 -10.89 1.04
N CYS A 111 -1.37 -11.84 0.12
CA CYS A 111 -2.72 -12.22 -0.31
C CYS A 111 -3.57 -12.72 0.85
N LYS A 112 -3.00 -13.59 1.69
CA LYS A 112 -3.71 -14.17 2.83
C LYS A 112 -4.14 -13.10 3.85
N HIS A 113 -3.28 -12.14 4.15
CA HIS A 113 -3.62 -11.05 5.04
C HIS A 113 -4.80 -10.23 4.48
N ILE A 114 -4.78 -9.88 3.20
CA ILE A 114 -5.85 -9.11 2.57
C ILE A 114 -7.17 -9.88 2.50
N THR A 115 -7.15 -11.19 2.20
CA THR A 115 -8.38 -11.99 2.22
C THR A 115 -9.03 -12.03 3.60
N ASN A 116 -8.24 -12.17 4.68
CA ASN A 116 -8.79 -12.23 6.05
C ASN A 116 -9.36 -10.90 6.56
N VAL A 117 -8.99 -9.78 5.95
CA VAL A 117 -9.48 -8.43 6.35
C VAL A 117 -10.87 -8.17 5.80
N CYS A 118 -11.25 -8.84 4.72
CA CYS A 118 -12.51 -8.63 4.02
C CYS A 118 -13.52 -9.78 4.20
N GLU A 119 -13.24 -10.71 5.11
CA GLU A 119 -14.19 -11.70 5.65
C GLU A 119 -14.85 -11.16 6.94
#